data_AF-A0A7X4FU81-F1
#
_entry.id   AF-A0A7X4FU81-F1
#
_cell.length_a   1.000
_cell.length_b   1.000
_cell.length_c   1.000
_cell.angle_alpha   90.00
_cell.angle_beta   90.00
_cell.angle_gamma   90.00
#
_symmetry.space_group_name_H-M   'P 1'
#
loop_
_entity.id
_entity.type
_entity.pdbx_description
1 polymer ?
#
loop_
_entity_poly.entity_id
_entity_poly.type
_entity_poly.pdbx_seq_one_letter_code
_entity_poly.pdbx_strand_id
1 'polypeptide(L)' 'LLLERPEQFAGTVAEKLLSYALGRGLEHVDRPTVRAVVRDAAADDYRWSALIAGIVKSPAFLMRNAAPAD' A
#
# COMPACT_ATOMS: atom_id res chain seq x y z
N LEU A 1 -20.60 1.94 10.44
CA LEU A 1 -20.28 1.74 9.00
C LEU A 1 -18.76 1.74 8.78
N LEU A 2 -18.21 1.09 7.75
CA LEU A 2 -16.74 1.03 7.50
C LEU A 2 -16.08 2.42 7.38
N LEU A 3 -16.83 3.41 6.91
CA LEU A 3 -16.38 4.81 6.81
C LEU A 3 -16.15 5.49 8.17
N GLU A 4 -16.69 4.94 9.26
CA GLU A 4 -16.39 5.38 10.64
C GLU A 4 -15.02 4.88 11.11
N ARG A 5 -14.34 4.04 10.31
CA ARG A 5 -13.02 3.46 10.59
C ARG A 5 -12.10 3.61 9.38
N PRO A 6 -11.79 4.86 8.97
CA PRO A 6 -11.08 5.14 7.72
C PRO A 6 -9.70 4.47 7.65
N GLU A 7 -9.01 4.34 8.78
CA GLU A 7 -7.71 3.64 8.85
C GLU A 7 -7.83 2.15 8.49
N GLN A 8 -8.86 1.45 8.97
CA GLN A 8 -9.07 0.03 8.65
C GLN A 8 -9.42 -0.17 7.17
N PHE A 9 -10.24 0.74 6.63
CA PHE A 9 -10.58 0.74 5.21
C PHE A 9 -9.34 1.03 4.35
N ALA A 10 -8.61 2.09 4.64
CA ALA A 10 -7.39 2.47 3.94
C ALA A 10 -6.31 1.39 4.03
N GLY A 11 -6.17 0.73 5.19
CA GLY A 11 -5.28 -0.42 5.37
C GLY A 11 -5.64 -1.58 4.45
N THR A 12 -6.90 -1.97 4.41
CA THR A 12 -7.37 -3.04 3.51
C THR A 12 -7.12 -2.69 2.04
N VAL A 13 -7.41 -1.45 1.65
CA VAL A 13 -7.16 -0.95 0.29
C VAL A 13 -5.68 -0.96 -0.04
N ALA A 14 -4.82 -0.44 0.84
CA ALA A 14 -3.38 -0.40 0.66
C ALA A 14 -2.77 -1.81 0.55
N GLU A 15 -3.24 -2.77 1.33
CA GLU A 15 -2.82 -4.17 1.22
C GLU A 15 -3.12 -4.75 -0.16
N LYS A 16 -4.34 -4.54 -0.66
CA LYS A 16 -4.74 -5.04 -1.99
C LYS A 16 -3.94 -4.35 -3.10
N LEU A 17 -3.83 -3.02 -3.06
CA LEU A 17 -3.08 -2.27 -4.06
C LEU A 17 -1.60 -2.68 -4.08
N LEU A 18 -0.96 -2.84 -2.92
CA LEU A 18 0.43 -3.30 -2.86
C LEU A 18 0.56 -4.74 -3.39
N SER A 19 -0.39 -5.63 -3.09
CA SER A 19 -0.39 -6.98 -3.65
C SER A 19 -0.44 -6.98 -5.18
N TYR A 20 -1.29 -6.15 -5.77
CA TYR A 20 -1.31 -5.95 -7.23
C TYR A 20 -0.01 -5.35 -7.76
N ALA A 21 0.53 -4.36 -7.05
CA ALA A 21 1.76 -3.69 -7.43
C ALA A 21 2.99 -4.61 -7.35
N LEU A 22 2.96 -5.65 -6.51
CA LEU A 22 4.02 -6.65 -6.41
C LEU A 22 3.78 -7.89 -7.28
N GLY A 23 2.55 -8.10 -7.77
CA GLY A 23 2.17 -9.30 -8.52
C GLY A 23 2.11 -10.57 -7.65
N ARG A 24 2.08 -10.44 -6.32
CA ARG A 24 2.03 -11.54 -5.36
C ARG A 24 1.21 -11.18 -4.13
N GLY A 25 0.83 -12.18 -3.34
CA GLY A 25 0.30 -11.96 -1.99
C GLY A 25 1.32 -11.25 -1.11
N LEU A 26 0.85 -10.44 -0.15
CA LEU A 26 1.71 -9.79 0.81
C LEU A 26 2.24 -10.79 1.84
N GLU A 27 3.52 -10.70 2.12
CA GLU A 27 4.22 -11.43 3.16
C GLU A 27 4.38 -10.57 4.41
N HIS A 28 4.85 -11.16 5.50
CA HIS A 28 5.07 -10.43 6.74
C HIS A 28 6.01 -9.23 6.55
N VAL A 29 6.98 -9.34 5.64
CA VAL A 29 7.95 -8.30 5.30
C VAL A 29 7.31 -7.07 4.62
N ASP A 30 6.12 -7.21 4.02
CA ASP A 30 5.44 -6.10 3.34
C ASP A 30 4.52 -5.30 4.29
N ARG A 31 4.15 -5.89 5.44
CA ARG A 31 3.24 -5.26 6.41
C ARG A 31 3.74 -3.89 6.93
N PRO A 32 5.04 -3.67 7.19
CA PRO A 32 5.55 -2.33 7.52
C PRO A 32 5.28 -1.31 6.43
N THR A 33 5.38 -1.69 5.15
CA THR A 33 5.09 -0.80 4.02
C THR A 33 3.63 -0.34 4.02
N VAL A 34 2.69 -1.28 4.21
CA VAL A 34 1.26 -0.96 4.32
C VAL A 34 1.01 0.04 5.45
N ARG A 35 1.55 -0.22 6.66
CA ARG A 35 1.38 0.68 7.81
C ARG A 35 1.95 2.07 7.55
N ALA A 36 3.11 2.15 6.90
CA ALA A 36 3.72 3.42 6.55
C ALA A 36 2.83 4.21 5.57
N VAL A 37 2.36 3.57 4.50
CA VAL A 37 1.47 4.20 3.51
C VAL A 37 0.17 4.70 4.15
N VAL A 38 -0.47 3.90 5.00
CA VAL A 38 -1.73 4.28 5.66
C VAL A 38 -1.53 5.45 6.62
N ARG A 39 -0.47 5.40 7.44
CA ARG A 39 -0.11 6.47 8.38
C ARG A 39 0.19 7.76 7.64
N ASP A 40 0.95 7.70 6.55
CA ASP A 40 1.33 8.89 5.79
C ASP A 40 0.10 9.46 5.04
N ALA A 41 -0.79 8.60 4.54
CA ALA A 41 -2.05 9.02 3.93
C ALA A 41 -3.05 9.63 4.92
N ALA A 42 -2.95 9.33 6.22
CA ALA A 42 -3.79 9.95 7.25
C ALA A 42 -3.58 11.48 7.34
N ALA A 43 -2.37 11.97 7.02
CA ALA A 43 -2.09 13.41 6.93
C ALA A 43 -2.78 14.09 5.73
N ASP A 44 -3.24 13.28 4.78
CA ASP A 44 -3.94 13.66 3.55
C ASP A 44 -5.40 13.19 3.56
N ASP A 45 -6.02 13.04 4.73
CA ASP A 45 -7.42 12.57 4.91
C ASP A 45 -7.73 11.25 4.16
N TYR A 46 -6.75 10.36 4.09
CA TYR A 46 -6.83 9.07 3.37
C TYR A 46 -7.21 9.23 1.89
N ARG A 47 -6.87 10.35 1.25
CA ARG A 47 -7.12 10.56 -0.19
C ARG A 47 -6.58 9.39 -1.00
N TRP A 48 -7.37 8.98 -1.99
CA TRP A 48 -6.98 7.92 -2.93
C TRP A 48 -5.60 8.15 -3.57
N SER A 49 -5.31 9.39 -3.97
CA SER A 49 -4.02 9.77 -4.53
C SER A 49 -2.86 9.63 -3.55
N ALA A 50 -3.09 9.86 -2.24
CA ALA A 50 -2.06 9.70 -1.21
C ALA A 50 -1.69 8.23 -1.01
N LEU A 51 -2.69 7.33 -1.02
CA LEU A 51 -2.45 5.88 -0.95
C LEU A 51 -1.64 5.38 -2.16
N ILE A 52 -2.03 5.78 -3.37
CA ILE A 52 -1.27 5.42 -4.59
C ILE A 52 0.15 5.97 -4.52
N ALA A 53 0.30 7.25 -4.18
CA ALA A 53 1.61 7.91 -4.10
C ALA A 53 2.52 7.23 -3.06
N GLY A 54 1.98 6.83 -1.91
CA GLY A 54 2.72 6.09 -0.89
C GLY A 54 3.19 4.73 -1.40
N ILE A 55 2.34 4.00 -2.12
CA ILE A 55 2.70 2.70 -2.70
C ILE A 55 3.81 2.83 -3.73
N VAL A 56 3.67 3.72 -4.72
CA VAL A 56 4.66 3.86 -5.81
C VAL A 56 6.01 4.40 -5.31
N LYS A 57 6.03 5.11 -4.18
CA LYS A 57 7.26 5.59 -3.54
C LYS A 57 7.86 4.59 -2.53
N SER A 58 7.17 3.48 -2.23
CA SER A 58 7.61 2.54 -1.20
C SER A 58 8.83 1.72 -1.65
N PRO A 59 9.71 1.32 -0.72
CA PRO A 59 10.82 0.42 -1.04
C PRO A 59 10.36 -0.90 -1.66
N ALA A 60 9.23 -1.46 -1.19
CA ALA A 60 8.68 -2.71 -1.73
C ALA A 60 8.35 -2.58 -3.23
N PHE A 61 7.77 -1.45 -3.64
CA PHE A 61 7.48 -1.18 -5.05
C PHE A 61 8.75 -0.92 -5.87
N LEU A 62 9.64 -0.06 -5.36
CA LEU A 62 10.84 0.38 -6.09
C LEU A 62 11.90 -0.73 -6.23
N MET A 63 11.98 -1.64 -5.26
CA MET A 63 12.93 -2.75 -5.24
C MET A 63 12.31 -4.06 -5.71
N ARG A 64 11.07 -4.04 -6.24
CA ARG A 64 10.55 -5.15 -7.04
C ARG A 64 11.52 -5.35 -8.19
N ASN A 65 12.41 -6.35 -8.07
CA ASN A 65 13.12 -6.88 -9.22
C ASN A 65 12.03 -7.23 -10.23
N ALA A 66 11.95 -6.46 -11.32
CA ALA A 66 11.21 -6.92 -12.47
C ALA A 66 11.87 -8.25 -12.83
N ALA A 67 11.22 -9.36 -12.49
CA ALA A 67 11.59 -10.64 -13.05
C ALA A 67 11.76 -10.39 -14.56
N PRO A 68 12.91 -10.76 -15.17
CA PRO A 68 13.08 -10.55 -16.58
C PRO A 68 11.86 -11.15 -17.27
N ALA A 69 11.21 -10.33 -18.09
CA ALA A 69 10.15 -10.83 -18.95
C ALA A 69 10.82 -11.81 -19.89
N ASP A 70 10.60 -13.11 -19.65
CA ASP A 70 10.89 -14.17 -20.61
C ASP A 70 9.96 -14.04 -21.83
#